data_AF-A0A0D3BX32-F1
#
_entry.id   AF-A0A0D3BX32-F1
#
_cell.length_a   1.000
_cell.length_b   1.000
_cell.length_c   1.000
_cell.angle_alpha   90.00
_cell.angle_beta   90.00
_cell.angle_gamma   90.00
#
_symmetry.space_group_name_H-M   'P 1'
#
loop_
_entity.id
_entity.type
_entity.pdbx_description
1 polymer ?
#
loop_
_entity_poly.entity_id
_entity_poly.type
_entity_poly.pdbx_seq_one_letter_code
_entity_poly.pdbx_strand_id
1 'polypeptide(L)'
;MGEHSMKKITWTIKNFSSLQHEQKWFGEESPRWGRVSMFPLNEIHAKESGYLVNGEFKIVAEIEVIAAIGKLDIAEETSTIIETMDVNGFQLFPSQMELVSRLLERHPEIASDIRTKNPNLRMGYMSLLLSLIETLRQSPHKLSKTDLAEADAALGSLTNAEFKLDWLEKKLDEMAEKKEKEEAGEARVREIEEDLKDLNQKCSDLEAQLEKQKLELSAAKAPISFDDLDRRTIMEKQSRKKITWTIKNFSSLQCQKLCSDPFVVARCKWRLCTYPKGKNVDYLFLFLEVADHDSLPCGWRRNVRYSLSIINQNSVKRSRQNDEQKWFDEKTPRRGRVSMFPLNEIHAKESGYLVNGELKIVAEIEVIEVLGKFDVTEETSTITETMDVNGFQLLPSQMELVSRLLERHPDIASEFSTKNPNLRTGYMSLLLSIIETLRHSPHELSNTDLAEADAALGSMANAGFKLDWLENKLDEMAEKKEKEEGGEIRVREIEEELKDLKQKCLDLEVQLEKEKLELSAAKAPISFDDVM
;
A
#
# COMPACT_ATOMS: atom_id res chain seq x y z
N MET A 1 21.60 -18.36 -47.90
CA MET A 1 21.27 -18.75 -49.29
C MET A 1 21.55 -20.24 -49.41
N GLY A 2 20.55 -21.06 -49.11
CA GLY A 2 20.61 -22.51 -49.31
C GLY A 2 19.75 -22.85 -50.52
N GLU A 3 20.23 -23.73 -51.39
CA GLU A 3 19.52 -24.19 -52.58
C GLU A 3 18.10 -24.68 -52.23
N HIS A 4 17.10 -24.08 -52.87
CA HIS A 4 15.72 -24.55 -52.84
C HIS A 4 15.65 -25.90 -53.57
N SER A 5 15.62 -27.01 -52.82
CA SER A 5 15.36 -28.31 -53.43
C SER A 5 13.85 -28.46 -53.65
N MET A 6 13.39 -28.24 -54.87
CA MET A 6 12.05 -28.67 -55.28
C MET A 6 12.02 -30.21 -55.29
N LYS A 7 11.40 -30.82 -54.28
CA LYS A 7 11.11 -32.26 -54.29
C LYS A 7 9.72 -32.50 -54.83
N LYS A 8 9.64 -32.91 -56.08
CA LYS A 8 8.39 -33.27 -56.73
C LYS A 8 8.04 -34.73 -56.41
N ILE A 9 7.26 -34.97 -55.35
CA ILE A 9 6.65 -36.28 -55.15
C ILE A 9 5.57 -36.41 -56.23
N THR A 10 5.89 -37.11 -57.31
CA THR A 10 5.04 -37.18 -58.50
C THR A 10 4.24 -38.48 -58.45
N TRP A 11 2.95 -38.40 -58.16
CA TRP A 11 2.00 -39.45 -58.54
C TRP A 11 1.37 -38.99 -59.86
N THR A 12 1.77 -39.62 -60.98
CA THR A 12 1.30 -39.20 -62.31
C THR A 12 -0.02 -39.87 -62.64
N ILE A 13 -1.08 -39.11 -62.96
CA ILE A 13 -1.86 -39.22 -64.22
C ILE A 13 -2.37 -37.81 -64.61
N LYS A 14 -2.36 -37.51 -65.91
CA LYS A 14 -2.48 -36.18 -66.53
C LYS A 14 -3.88 -35.55 -66.44
N ASN A 15 -3.84 -34.21 -66.37
CA ASN A 15 -4.87 -33.18 -66.57
C ASN A 15 -5.80 -32.83 -65.39
N PHE A 16 -5.26 -32.16 -64.36
CA PHE A 16 -5.93 -31.01 -63.73
C PHE A 16 -4.94 -30.17 -62.90
N SER A 17 -5.17 -28.85 -62.81
CA SER A 17 -4.43 -27.94 -61.94
C SER A 17 -5.37 -26.88 -61.35
N SER A 18 -5.61 -26.90 -60.04
CA SER A 18 -6.07 -25.74 -59.27
C SER A 18 -4.94 -25.33 -58.32
N LEU A 19 -4.25 -24.24 -58.64
CA LEU A 19 -3.13 -23.74 -57.85
C LEU A 19 -3.66 -22.86 -56.71
N GLN A 20 -3.46 -23.29 -55.46
CA GLN A 20 -3.51 -22.42 -54.28
C GLN A 20 -2.24 -22.64 -53.46
N HIS A 21 -1.59 -21.54 -53.09
CA HIS A 21 -0.36 -21.56 -52.29
C HIS A 21 -0.68 -21.20 -50.84
N GLU A 22 -0.42 -22.13 -49.91
CA GLU A 22 -0.44 -21.88 -48.46
C GLU A 22 0.90 -22.36 -47.86
N GLN A 23 1.48 -21.56 -46.96
CA GLN A 23 2.70 -21.92 -46.22
C GLN A 23 2.32 -22.29 -44.78
N LYS A 24 2.72 -23.49 -44.32
CA LYS A 24 2.45 -23.96 -42.94
C LYS A 24 3.67 -24.68 -42.37
N TRP A 25 3.94 -24.48 -41.08
CA TRP A 25 4.97 -25.22 -40.34
C TRP A 25 4.44 -26.59 -39.93
N PHE A 26 5.25 -27.63 -40.16
CA PHE A 26 4.96 -29.01 -39.74
C PHE A 26 5.85 -29.37 -38.55
N GLY A 27 5.24 -29.92 -37.50
CA GLY A 27 5.93 -30.30 -36.27
C GLY A 27 5.12 -31.34 -35.50
N GLU A 28 5.64 -31.79 -34.36
CA GLU A 28 5.03 -32.83 -33.53
C GLU A 28 3.59 -32.45 -33.07
N GLU A 29 3.35 -31.15 -32.82
CA GLU A 29 2.04 -30.61 -32.46
C GLU A 29 1.12 -30.29 -33.66
N SER A 30 1.63 -30.37 -34.90
CA SER A 30 0.87 -30.13 -36.13
C SER A 30 1.37 -31.03 -37.27
N PRO A 31 1.19 -32.35 -37.15
CA PRO A 31 1.72 -33.31 -38.12
C PRO A 31 0.87 -33.40 -39.41
N ARG A 32 -0.29 -32.74 -39.45
CA ARG A 32 -1.26 -32.83 -40.56
C ARG A 32 -1.59 -31.44 -41.12
N TRP A 33 -1.89 -31.42 -42.42
CA TRP A 33 -2.35 -30.25 -43.16
C TRP A 33 -3.48 -30.65 -44.12
N GLY A 34 -4.38 -29.71 -44.36
CA GLY A 34 -5.56 -29.87 -45.20
C GLY A 34 -6.69 -28.97 -44.71
N ARG A 35 -7.63 -28.63 -45.61
CA ARG A 35 -8.90 -28.01 -45.24
C ARG A 35 -9.97 -29.10 -45.16
N VAL A 36 -10.82 -29.05 -44.13
CA VAL A 36 -11.91 -30.02 -43.92
C VAL A 36 -12.95 -29.95 -45.06
N SER A 37 -13.07 -28.79 -45.72
CA SER A 37 -13.97 -28.56 -46.86
C SER A 37 -13.23 -27.98 -48.07
N MET A 38 -12.50 -28.83 -48.81
CA MET A 38 -11.79 -28.39 -50.02
C MET A 38 -12.67 -28.41 -51.28
N PHE A 39 -13.57 -29.41 -51.40
CA PHE A 39 -14.53 -29.52 -52.50
C PHE A 39 -15.84 -30.14 -51.99
N PRO A 40 -17.02 -29.66 -52.44
CA PRO A 40 -18.28 -30.31 -52.13
C PRO A 40 -18.32 -31.73 -52.72
N LEU A 41 -18.65 -32.74 -51.89
CA LEU A 41 -18.77 -34.13 -52.35
C LEU A 41 -19.75 -34.29 -53.53
N ASN A 42 -20.79 -33.45 -53.58
CA ASN A 42 -21.77 -33.43 -54.66
C ASN A 42 -21.15 -33.05 -56.02
N GLU A 43 -20.13 -32.19 -56.02
CA GLU A 43 -19.39 -31.83 -57.24
C GLU A 43 -18.46 -32.97 -57.67
N ILE A 44 -17.79 -33.61 -56.71
CA ILE A 44 -16.93 -34.78 -56.99
C ILE A 44 -17.75 -35.91 -57.64
N HIS A 45 -18.97 -36.15 -57.15
CA HIS A 45 -19.85 -37.24 -57.61
C HIS A 45 -20.72 -36.91 -58.83
N ALA A 46 -20.74 -35.66 -59.31
CA ALA A 46 -21.50 -35.30 -60.49
C ALA A 46 -20.92 -35.97 -61.75
N LYS A 47 -21.75 -36.69 -62.52
CA LYS A 47 -21.30 -37.43 -63.73
C LYS A 47 -20.60 -36.54 -64.78
N GLU A 48 -20.85 -35.24 -64.75
CA GLU A 48 -20.29 -34.25 -65.69
C GLU A 48 -19.10 -33.48 -65.13
N SER A 49 -18.72 -33.65 -63.85
CA SER A 49 -17.66 -32.86 -63.22
C SER A 49 -16.24 -33.32 -63.60
N GLY A 50 -16.10 -34.54 -64.12
CA GLY A 50 -14.82 -35.11 -64.51
C GLY A 50 -13.90 -35.53 -63.35
N TYR A 51 -14.33 -35.35 -62.09
CA TYR A 51 -13.52 -35.67 -60.90
C TYR A 51 -13.41 -37.18 -60.63
N LEU A 52 -14.45 -37.96 -60.95
CA LEU A 52 -14.50 -39.41 -60.80
C LEU A 52 -14.41 -40.08 -62.17
N VAL A 53 -13.24 -40.60 -62.54
CA VAL A 53 -13.04 -41.36 -63.78
C VAL A 53 -12.91 -42.84 -63.43
N ASN A 54 -13.81 -43.68 -63.95
CA ASN A 54 -13.87 -45.13 -63.65
C ASN A 54 -13.97 -45.48 -62.15
N GLY A 55 -14.63 -44.62 -61.35
CA GLY A 55 -14.77 -44.84 -59.91
C GLY A 55 -13.53 -44.50 -59.08
N GLU A 56 -12.47 -43.98 -59.72
CA GLU A 56 -11.27 -43.49 -59.06
C GLU A 56 -11.30 -41.96 -58.97
N PHE A 57 -11.18 -41.44 -57.74
CA PHE A 57 -10.97 -40.02 -57.46
C PHE A 57 -9.49 -39.82 -57.13
N LYS A 58 -8.79 -38.96 -57.88
CA LYS A 58 -7.33 -38.79 -57.79
C LYS A 58 -7.00 -37.37 -57.33
N ILE A 59 -6.29 -37.28 -56.20
CA ILE A 59 -5.86 -36.02 -55.61
C ILE A 59 -4.37 -35.83 -55.90
N VAL A 60 -3.98 -34.65 -56.36
CA VAL A 60 -2.57 -34.27 -56.56
C VAL A 60 -2.23 -33.16 -55.58
N ALA A 61 -1.22 -33.40 -54.73
CA ALA A 61 -0.67 -32.40 -53.83
C ALA A 61 0.78 -32.13 -54.23
N GLU A 62 1.10 -30.89 -54.61
CA GLU A 62 2.48 -30.44 -54.79
C GLU A 62 2.94 -29.73 -53.51
N ILE A 63 4.00 -30.22 -52.89
CA ILE A 63 4.56 -29.68 -51.65
C ILE A 63 5.95 -29.13 -51.95
N GLU A 64 6.14 -27.84 -51.69
CA GLU A 64 7.45 -27.20 -51.71
C GLU A 64 7.94 -27.00 -50.27
N VAL A 65 9.08 -27.63 -49.94
CA VAL A 65 9.71 -27.45 -48.62
C VAL A 65 10.63 -26.24 -48.69
N ILE A 66 10.19 -25.14 -48.10
CA ILE A 66 10.88 -23.84 -48.17
C ILE A 66 12.00 -23.75 -47.12
N ALA A 67 11.83 -24.38 -45.95
CA ALA A 67 12.83 -24.44 -44.89
C ALA A 67 12.62 -25.69 -44.02
N ALA A 68 13.72 -26.25 -43.48
CA ALA A 68 13.71 -27.33 -42.50
C ALA A 68 14.69 -27.01 -41.37
N ILE A 69 14.32 -27.29 -40.12
CA ILE A 69 15.14 -27.05 -38.93
C ILE A 69 15.43 -28.41 -38.28
N GLY A 70 16.68 -28.87 -38.35
CA GLY A 70 17.11 -30.17 -37.84
C GLY A 70 17.69 -31.10 -38.92
N LYS A 71 18.32 -32.20 -38.50
CA LYS A 71 18.92 -33.19 -39.43
C LYS A 71 17.81 -34.09 -39.97
N LEU A 72 17.58 -34.02 -41.28
CA LEU A 72 16.53 -34.78 -41.98
C LEU A 72 17.12 -36.12 -42.47
N ASP A 73 17.16 -37.14 -41.60
CA ASP A 73 17.51 -38.50 -42.01
C ASP A 73 16.29 -39.15 -42.69
N ILE A 74 16.11 -38.91 -43.98
CA ILE A 74 15.11 -39.61 -44.80
C ILE A 74 15.85 -40.74 -45.52
N ALA A 75 15.70 -41.97 -45.01
CA ALA A 75 15.96 -43.15 -45.82
C ALA A 75 14.95 -43.14 -46.99
N GLU A 76 15.40 -43.46 -48.21
CA GLU A 76 14.51 -43.75 -49.34
C GLU A 76 13.67 -44.99 -49.00
N GLU A 77 12.59 -44.81 -48.25
CA GLU A 77 11.56 -45.83 -48.11
C GLU A 77 10.57 -45.66 -49.27
N THR A 78 10.77 -46.50 -50.27
CA THR A 78 9.73 -46.85 -51.23
C THR A 78 8.49 -47.31 -50.47
N SER A 79 7.38 -46.58 -50.60
CA SER A 79 6.01 -47.10 -50.54
C SER A 79 5.81 -48.27 -49.56
N THR A 80 5.96 -48.05 -48.26
CA THR A 80 5.45 -48.98 -47.26
C THR A 80 3.94 -48.88 -47.33
N ILE A 81 3.31 -49.86 -48.00
CA ILE A 81 1.87 -50.07 -47.92
C ILE A 81 1.59 -50.28 -46.43
N ILE A 82 1.03 -49.29 -45.75
CA ILE A 82 0.56 -49.45 -44.39
C ILE A 82 -0.61 -50.43 -44.49
N GLU A 83 -0.42 -51.67 -44.03
CA GLU A 83 -1.49 -52.68 -44.01
C GLU A 83 -2.64 -52.16 -43.15
N THR A 84 -3.76 -51.86 -43.81
CA THR A 84 -5.02 -51.54 -43.16
C THR A 84 -5.75 -52.84 -42.84
N MET A 85 -6.36 -52.91 -41.65
CA MET A 85 -7.11 -54.08 -41.19
C MET A 85 -8.61 -53.80 -41.27
N ASP A 86 -9.41 -54.80 -41.64
CA ASP A 86 -10.86 -54.68 -41.69
C ASP A 86 -11.49 -54.92 -40.32
N VAL A 87 -12.24 -53.94 -39.82
CA VAL A 87 -13.08 -54.05 -38.63
C VAL A 87 -14.50 -53.68 -39.02
N ASN A 88 -15.42 -54.66 -38.95
CA ASN A 88 -16.84 -54.46 -39.29
C ASN A 88 -17.07 -53.78 -40.66
N GLY A 89 -16.23 -54.05 -41.66
CA GLY A 89 -16.33 -53.46 -43.01
C GLY A 89 -15.68 -52.07 -43.18
N PHE A 90 -14.88 -51.65 -42.20
CA PHE A 90 -14.00 -50.47 -42.27
C PHE A 90 -12.54 -50.88 -42.34
N GLN A 91 -11.82 -50.40 -43.35
CA GLN A 91 -10.36 -50.50 -43.43
C GLN A 91 -9.75 -49.45 -42.47
N LEU A 92 -9.01 -49.88 -41.45
CA LEU A 92 -8.46 -49.01 -40.39
C LEU A 92 -6.96 -49.19 -40.22
N PHE A 93 -6.29 -48.13 -39.76
CA PHE A 93 -4.91 -48.23 -39.31
C PHE A 93 -4.82 -48.97 -37.95
N PRO A 94 -3.73 -49.71 -37.68
CA PRO A 94 -3.54 -50.41 -36.40
C PRO A 94 -3.75 -49.53 -35.17
N SER A 95 -3.35 -48.25 -35.23
CA SER A 95 -3.49 -47.27 -34.15
C SER A 95 -4.94 -46.83 -33.87
N GLN A 96 -5.87 -47.08 -34.80
CA GLN A 96 -7.28 -46.68 -34.69
C GLN A 96 -8.20 -47.84 -34.29
N MET A 97 -7.73 -49.10 -34.43
CA MET A 97 -8.54 -50.31 -34.25
C MET A 97 -9.20 -50.39 -32.88
N GLU A 98 -8.44 -50.16 -31.81
CA GLU A 98 -8.92 -50.24 -30.43
C GLU A 98 -10.04 -49.22 -30.19
N LEU A 99 -9.86 -47.98 -30.65
CA LEU A 99 -10.82 -46.90 -30.46
C LEU A 99 -12.10 -47.14 -31.26
N VAL A 100 -11.97 -47.54 -32.53
CA VAL A 100 -13.14 -47.80 -33.39
C VAL A 100 -13.89 -49.05 -32.92
N SER A 101 -13.20 -50.08 -32.44
CA SER A 101 -13.85 -51.28 -31.91
C SER A 101 -14.73 -50.95 -30.70
N ARG A 102 -14.21 -50.19 -29.73
CA ARG A 102 -14.99 -49.74 -28.57
C ARG A 102 -16.16 -48.83 -28.96
N LEU A 103 -15.91 -47.91 -29.90
CA LEU A 103 -16.94 -47.02 -30.42
C LEU A 103 -18.10 -47.80 -31.05
N LEU A 104 -17.79 -48.78 -31.91
CA LEU A 104 -18.80 -49.60 -32.58
C LEU A 104 -19.47 -50.62 -31.63
N GLU A 105 -18.80 -51.06 -30.58
CA GLU A 105 -19.40 -51.91 -29.54
C GLU A 105 -20.47 -51.15 -28.75
N ARG A 106 -20.20 -49.88 -28.45
CA ARG A 106 -21.08 -49.01 -27.67
C ARG A 106 -22.18 -48.35 -28.51
N HIS A 107 -21.87 -48.09 -29.78
CA HIS A 107 -22.74 -47.47 -30.77
C HIS A 107 -22.82 -48.30 -32.07
N PRO A 108 -23.39 -49.52 -32.03
CA PRO A 108 -23.48 -50.41 -33.18
C PRO A 108 -24.29 -49.81 -34.34
N GLU A 109 -25.20 -48.87 -34.06
CA GLU A 109 -26.01 -48.14 -35.03
C GLU A 109 -25.19 -47.32 -36.04
N ILE A 110 -23.94 -46.96 -35.70
CA ILE A 110 -23.04 -46.18 -36.57
C ILE A 110 -22.77 -46.93 -37.90
N ALA A 111 -22.72 -48.26 -37.86
CA ALA A 111 -22.34 -49.10 -39.00
C ALA A 111 -23.52 -49.73 -39.75
N SER A 112 -24.78 -49.47 -39.35
CA SER A 112 -25.92 -50.27 -39.83
C SER A 112 -26.33 -49.97 -41.27
N ASP A 113 -26.30 -48.70 -41.70
CA ASP A 113 -26.95 -48.24 -42.94
C ASP A 113 -26.05 -47.35 -43.82
N ILE A 114 -24.72 -47.54 -43.80
CA ILE A 114 -23.79 -46.64 -44.51
C ILE A 114 -23.98 -46.73 -46.03
N ARG A 115 -24.33 -45.59 -46.64
CA ARG A 115 -24.64 -45.43 -48.06
C ARG A 115 -23.56 -45.93 -49.02
N THR A 116 -22.30 -45.61 -48.73
CA THR A 116 -21.16 -45.97 -49.59
C THR A 116 -20.65 -47.36 -49.27
N LYS A 117 -20.44 -48.19 -50.30
CA LYS A 117 -19.76 -49.49 -50.19
C LYS A 117 -18.26 -49.39 -50.50
N ASN A 118 -17.77 -48.20 -50.85
CA ASN A 118 -16.35 -48.00 -51.16
C ASN A 118 -15.52 -47.99 -49.87
N PRO A 119 -14.56 -48.92 -49.71
CA PRO A 119 -13.79 -49.07 -48.47
C PRO A 119 -12.92 -47.84 -48.15
N ASN A 120 -12.40 -47.14 -49.15
CA ASN A 120 -11.59 -45.93 -48.95
C ASN A 120 -12.44 -44.76 -48.45
N LEU A 121 -13.66 -44.59 -48.98
CA LEU A 121 -14.59 -43.58 -48.49
C LEU A 121 -15.06 -43.87 -47.06
N ARG A 122 -15.33 -45.15 -46.74
CA ARG A 122 -15.66 -45.57 -45.37
C ARG A 122 -14.54 -45.28 -44.37
N MET A 123 -13.29 -45.55 -44.74
CA MET A 123 -12.12 -45.19 -43.95
C MET A 123 -12.02 -43.67 -43.74
N GLY A 124 -12.25 -42.87 -44.78
CA GLY A 124 -12.28 -41.40 -44.69
C GLY A 124 -13.34 -40.89 -43.70
N TYR A 125 -14.57 -41.40 -43.77
CA TYR A 125 -15.63 -41.05 -42.82
C TYR A 125 -15.30 -41.48 -41.39
N MET A 126 -14.73 -42.68 -41.19
CA MET A 126 -14.30 -43.09 -39.85
C MET A 126 -13.18 -42.21 -39.29
N SER A 127 -12.20 -41.83 -40.11
CA SER A 127 -11.16 -40.90 -39.69
C SER A 127 -11.73 -39.52 -39.34
N LEU A 128 -12.76 -39.06 -40.07
CA LEU A 128 -13.45 -37.81 -39.77
C LEU A 128 -14.22 -37.90 -38.45
N LEU A 129 -14.93 -39.01 -38.20
CA LEU A 129 -15.64 -39.28 -36.95
C LEU A 129 -14.69 -39.29 -35.75
N LEU A 130 -13.55 -39.99 -35.86
CA LEU A 130 -12.53 -40.00 -34.81
C LEU A 130 -11.97 -38.61 -34.55
N SER A 131 -11.72 -37.84 -35.61
CA SER A 131 -11.27 -36.44 -35.48
C SER A 131 -12.29 -35.57 -34.76
N LEU A 132 -13.59 -35.76 -35.04
CA LEU A 132 -14.65 -35.01 -34.38
C LEU A 132 -14.74 -35.34 -32.89
N ILE A 133 -14.65 -36.63 -32.54
CA ILE A 133 -14.61 -37.10 -31.15
C ILE A 133 -13.39 -36.50 -30.44
N GLU A 134 -12.22 -36.51 -31.08
CA GLU A 134 -11.00 -35.91 -30.53
C GLU A 134 -11.16 -34.40 -30.28
N THR A 135 -11.77 -33.67 -31.22
CA THR A 135 -12.07 -32.24 -31.08
C THR A 135 -13.00 -31.99 -29.88
N LEU A 136 -14.09 -32.74 -29.76
CA LEU A 136 -15.06 -32.57 -28.66
C LEU A 136 -14.54 -33.01 -27.29
N ARG A 137 -13.50 -33.84 -27.24
CA ARG A 137 -12.80 -34.20 -26.00
C ARG A 137 -11.91 -33.08 -25.48
N GLN A 138 -11.59 -32.09 -26.32
CA GLN A 138 -10.84 -30.93 -25.86
C GLN A 138 -11.70 -30.08 -24.91
N SER A 139 -11.01 -29.28 -24.09
CA SER A 139 -11.70 -28.29 -23.28
C SER A 139 -12.20 -27.14 -24.16
N PRO A 140 -13.38 -26.54 -23.86
CA PRO A 140 -13.94 -25.45 -24.68
C PRO A 140 -13.00 -24.26 -24.87
N HIS A 141 -12.11 -23.98 -23.90
CA HIS A 141 -11.14 -22.89 -24.02
C HIS A 141 -10.11 -23.08 -25.15
N LYS A 142 -9.90 -24.32 -25.61
CA LYS A 142 -9.00 -24.64 -26.73
C LYS A 142 -9.68 -24.54 -28.09
N LEU A 143 -11.01 -24.53 -28.10
CA LEU A 143 -11.81 -24.48 -29.32
C LEU A 143 -12.22 -23.03 -29.61
N SER A 144 -12.08 -22.63 -30.86
CA SER A 144 -12.66 -21.40 -31.39
C SER A 144 -14.09 -21.66 -31.88
N LYS A 145 -14.87 -20.59 -32.11
CA LYS A 145 -16.16 -20.69 -32.80
C LYS A 145 -16.02 -21.28 -34.20
N THR A 146 -14.88 -21.07 -34.85
CA THR A 146 -14.57 -21.65 -36.15
C THR A 146 -14.39 -23.16 -36.04
N ASP A 147 -13.67 -23.65 -35.03
CA ASP A 147 -13.48 -25.09 -34.81
C ASP A 147 -14.82 -25.80 -34.56
N LEU A 148 -15.74 -25.16 -33.83
CA LEU A 148 -17.09 -25.68 -33.61
C LEU A 148 -17.94 -25.70 -34.88
N ALA A 149 -17.85 -24.67 -35.72
CA ALA A 149 -18.54 -24.63 -37.01
C ALA A 149 -17.98 -25.68 -38.00
N GLU A 150 -16.67 -25.93 -37.96
CA GLU A 150 -16.04 -27.00 -38.74
C GLU A 150 -16.46 -28.39 -38.25
N ALA A 151 -16.59 -28.57 -36.93
CA ALA A 151 -17.14 -29.79 -36.35
C ALA A 151 -18.61 -30.01 -36.78
N ASP A 152 -19.44 -28.98 -36.74
CA ASP A 152 -20.83 -29.05 -37.21
C ASP A 152 -20.93 -29.45 -38.69
N ALA A 153 -20.10 -28.83 -39.55
CA ALA A 153 -20.03 -29.19 -40.97
C ALA A 153 -19.54 -30.63 -41.21
N ALA A 154 -18.59 -31.11 -40.39
CA ALA A 154 -18.10 -32.48 -40.45
C ALA A 154 -19.17 -33.49 -40.01
N LEU A 155 -19.93 -33.18 -38.95
CA LEU A 155 -21.06 -33.98 -38.49
C LEU A 155 -22.15 -34.05 -39.58
N GLY A 156 -22.52 -32.91 -40.18
CA GLY A 156 -23.48 -32.88 -41.29
C GLY A 156 -23.03 -33.72 -42.49
N SER A 157 -21.72 -33.76 -42.78
CA SER A 157 -21.16 -34.61 -43.83
C SER A 157 -21.30 -36.11 -43.51
N LEU A 158 -21.12 -36.51 -42.25
CA LEU A 158 -21.31 -37.89 -41.78
C LEU A 158 -22.78 -38.31 -41.82
N THR A 159 -23.69 -37.44 -41.36
CA THR A 159 -25.14 -37.68 -41.39
C THR A 159 -25.65 -37.82 -42.83
N ASN A 160 -25.15 -37.00 -43.77
CA ASN A 160 -25.45 -37.13 -45.19
C ASN A 160 -24.98 -38.45 -45.81
N ALA A 161 -23.98 -39.10 -45.19
CA ALA A 161 -23.50 -40.43 -45.56
C ALA A 161 -24.26 -41.57 -44.85
N GLU A 162 -25.38 -41.26 -44.19
CA GLU A 162 -26.27 -42.17 -43.47
C GLU A 162 -25.66 -42.76 -42.17
N PHE A 163 -24.65 -42.10 -41.59
CA PHE A 163 -24.19 -42.41 -40.23
C PHE A 163 -25.20 -41.89 -39.19
N LYS A 164 -25.58 -42.74 -38.24
CA LYS A 164 -26.48 -42.37 -37.13
C LYS A 164 -25.66 -41.86 -35.95
N LEU A 165 -25.66 -40.54 -35.74
CA LEU A 165 -24.77 -39.85 -34.79
C LEU A 165 -25.51 -38.86 -33.87
N ASP A 166 -26.80 -39.10 -33.58
CA ASP A 166 -27.64 -38.22 -32.74
C ASP A 166 -27.00 -37.94 -31.35
N TRP A 167 -26.29 -38.92 -30.80
CA TRP A 167 -25.57 -38.77 -29.53
C TRP A 167 -24.41 -37.76 -29.63
N LEU A 168 -23.77 -37.67 -30.79
CA LEU A 168 -22.62 -36.81 -31.07
C LEU A 168 -23.08 -35.39 -31.40
N GLU A 169 -24.23 -35.26 -32.09
CA GLU A 169 -24.93 -33.98 -32.28
C GLU A 169 -25.23 -33.33 -30.92
N LYS A 170 -25.84 -34.08 -30.00
CA LYS A 170 -26.10 -33.59 -28.64
C LYS A 170 -24.81 -33.17 -27.90
N LYS A 171 -23.71 -33.90 -28.09
CA LYS A 171 -22.41 -33.55 -27.48
C LYS A 171 -21.80 -32.28 -28.09
N LEU A 172 -21.97 -32.07 -29.39
CA LEU A 172 -21.55 -30.85 -30.07
C LEU A 172 -22.38 -29.64 -29.60
N ASP A 173 -23.69 -29.81 -29.41
CA ASP A 173 -24.57 -28.78 -28.83
C ASP A 173 -24.17 -28.44 -27.39
N GLU A 174 -23.94 -29.46 -26.55
CA GLU A 174 -23.40 -29.28 -25.19
C GLU A 174 -22.06 -28.51 -25.21
N MET A 175 -21.24 -28.70 -26.25
CA MET A 175 -19.96 -28.00 -26.42
C MET A 175 -20.14 -26.54 -26.81
N ALA A 176 -21.03 -26.28 -27.76
CA ALA A 176 -21.34 -24.93 -28.20
C ALA A 176 -21.93 -24.10 -27.04
N GLU A 177 -22.86 -24.67 -26.26
CA GLU A 177 -23.44 -24.02 -25.09
C GLU A 177 -22.37 -23.69 -24.02
N LYS A 178 -21.47 -24.63 -23.74
CA LYS A 178 -20.35 -24.39 -22.82
C LYS A 178 -19.41 -23.30 -23.33
N LYS A 179 -19.14 -23.26 -24.64
CA LYS A 179 -18.28 -22.23 -25.25
C LYS A 179 -18.89 -20.84 -25.12
N GLU A 180 -20.20 -20.72 -25.36
CA GLU A 180 -20.91 -19.46 -25.18
C GLU A 180 -20.89 -19.00 -23.71
N LYS A 181 -21.13 -19.93 -22.77
CA LYS A 181 -21.04 -19.64 -21.33
C LYS A 181 -19.64 -19.21 -20.89
N GLU A 182 -18.60 -19.83 -21.44
CA GLU A 182 -17.20 -19.44 -21.21
C GLU A 182 -16.95 -18.00 -21.64
N GLU A 183 -17.25 -17.66 -22.90
CA GLU A 183 -17.03 -16.29 -23.42
C GLU A 183 -17.83 -15.24 -22.65
N ALA A 184 -19.09 -15.53 -22.32
CA ALA A 184 -19.93 -14.66 -21.51
C ALA A 184 -19.37 -14.49 -20.08
N GLY A 185 -18.87 -15.57 -19.47
CA GLY A 185 -18.21 -15.53 -18.17
C GLY A 185 -16.91 -14.71 -18.19
N GLU A 186 -16.09 -14.85 -19.23
CA GLU A 186 -14.86 -14.05 -19.38
C GLU A 186 -15.15 -12.55 -19.58
N ALA A 187 -16.27 -12.21 -20.24
CA ALA A 187 -16.72 -10.83 -20.33
C ALA A 187 -17.14 -10.29 -18.96
N ARG A 188 -17.98 -11.01 -18.21
CA ARG A 188 -18.43 -10.60 -16.86
C ARG A 188 -17.29 -10.48 -15.86
N VAL A 189 -16.35 -11.42 -15.85
CA VAL A 189 -15.15 -11.36 -14.98
C VAL A 189 -14.34 -10.10 -15.27
N ARG A 190 -14.12 -9.76 -16.55
CA ARG A 190 -13.39 -8.54 -16.92
C ARG A 190 -14.10 -7.26 -16.50
N GLU A 191 -15.43 -7.21 -16.67
CA GLU A 191 -16.25 -6.07 -16.25
C GLU A 191 -16.17 -5.86 -14.73
N ILE A 192 -16.33 -6.92 -13.93
CA ILE A 192 -16.22 -6.85 -12.47
C ILE A 192 -14.80 -6.45 -12.03
N GLU A 193 -13.76 -6.95 -12.69
CA GLU A 193 -12.37 -6.56 -12.41
C GLU A 193 -12.10 -5.07 -12.72
N GLU A 194 -12.72 -4.52 -13.76
CA GLU A 194 -12.66 -3.10 -14.10
C GLU A 194 -13.42 -2.24 -13.06
N ASP A 195 -14.64 -2.64 -12.70
CA ASP A 195 -15.44 -1.97 -11.66
C ASP A 195 -14.71 -1.96 -10.30
N LEU A 196 -14.10 -3.09 -9.91
CA LEU A 196 -13.31 -3.17 -8.68
C LEU A 196 -12.10 -2.24 -8.70
N LYS A 197 -11.43 -2.13 -9.85
CA LYS A 197 -10.30 -1.22 -10.01
C LYS A 197 -10.73 0.23 -9.84
N ASP A 198 -11.83 0.62 -10.48
CA ASP A 198 -12.38 1.98 -10.38
C ASP A 198 -12.85 2.30 -8.95
N LEU A 199 -13.49 1.35 -8.28
CA LEU A 199 -13.95 1.50 -6.91
C LEU A 199 -12.79 1.61 -5.92
N ASN A 200 -11.75 0.80 -6.08
CA ASN A 200 -10.52 0.87 -5.27
C ASN A 200 -9.77 2.19 -5.46
N GLN A 201 -9.77 2.73 -6.69
CA GLN A 201 -9.21 4.06 -6.93
C GLN A 201 -10.02 5.14 -6.20
N LYS A 202 -11.36 5.10 -6.27
CA LYS A 202 -12.23 6.03 -5.52
C LYS A 202 -12.02 5.95 -4.01
N CYS A 203 -11.87 4.73 -3.46
CA CYS A 203 -11.51 4.54 -2.06
C CYS A 203 -10.19 5.24 -1.71
N SER A 204 -9.14 5.02 -2.52
CA SER A 204 -7.82 5.63 -2.30
C SER A 204 -7.88 7.17 -2.33
N ASP A 205 -8.65 7.73 -3.27
CA ASP A 205 -8.84 9.17 -3.40
C ASP A 205 -9.57 9.77 -2.20
N LEU A 206 -10.60 9.08 -1.68
CA LEU A 206 -11.33 9.51 -0.47
C LEU A 206 -10.49 9.35 0.80
N GLU A 207 -9.66 8.31 0.92
CA GLU A 207 -8.72 8.18 2.05
C GLU A 207 -7.72 9.34 2.08
N ALA A 208 -7.22 9.76 0.93
CA ALA A 208 -6.35 10.93 0.83
C ALA A 208 -7.07 12.23 1.21
N GLN A 209 -8.34 12.39 0.80
CA GLN A 209 -9.17 13.53 1.20
C GLN A 209 -9.47 13.53 2.70
N LEU A 210 -9.74 12.37 3.28
CA LEU A 210 -9.97 12.20 4.71
C LEU A 210 -8.74 12.64 5.52
N GLU A 211 -7.55 12.20 5.10
CA GLU A 211 -6.30 12.57 5.78
C GLU A 211 -6.05 14.08 5.69
N LYS A 212 -6.30 14.67 4.51
CA LYS A 212 -6.22 16.13 4.33
C LYS A 212 -7.20 16.87 5.27
N GLN A 213 -8.45 16.44 5.35
CA GLN A 213 -9.45 17.05 6.23
C GLN A 213 -9.09 16.87 7.71
N LYS A 214 -8.52 15.74 8.11
CA LYS A 214 -8.04 15.51 9.48
C LYS A 214 -6.91 16.45 9.87
N LEU A 215 -5.99 16.75 8.95
CA LEU A 215 -4.93 17.74 9.17
C LEU A 215 -5.48 19.16 9.30
N GLU A 216 -6.41 19.55 8.42
CA GLU A 216 -7.09 20.86 8.50
C GLU A 216 -7.87 21.01 9.81
N LEU A 217 -8.58 19.95 10.24
CA LEU A 217 -9.29 19.91 11.52
C LEU A 217 -8.32 20.00 12.71
N SER A 218 -7.19 19.30 12.68
CA SER A 218 -6.16 19.39 13.72
C SER A 218 -5.59 20.81 13.81
N ALA A 219 -5.42 21.51 12.69
CA ALA A 219 -4.97 22.88 12.67
C ALA A 219 -6.06 23.84 13.22
N ALA A 220 -7.34 23.60 12.89
CA ALA A 220 -8.46 24.37 13.42
C ALA A 220 -8.58 24.22 14.95
N LYS A 221 -8.34 23.02 15.49
CA LYS A 221 -8.32 22.74 16.94
C LYS A 221 -7.12 23.34 17.68
N ALA A 222 -6.14 23.90 16.98
CA ALA A 222 -5.00 24.50 17.66
C ALA A 222 -5.42 25.79 18.40
N PRO A 223 -5.08 25.94 19.69
CA PRO A 223 -5.32 27.17 20.45
C PRO A 223 -4.79 28.40 19.73
N ILE A 224 -5.39 29.56 20.00
CA ILE A 224 -4.86 30.83 19.51
C ILE A 224 -3.57 31.13 20.27
N SER A 225 -2.52 31.46 19.50
CA SER A 225 -1.29 31.93 20.12
C SER A 225 -1.45 33.40 20.52
N PHE A 226 -1.18 33.68 21.79
CA PHE A 226 -0.85 35.01 22.27
C PHE A 226 0.68 35.16 22.25
N ASP A 227 1.31 34.99 21.08
CA ASP A 227 2.77 35.14 20.91
C ASP A 227 3.31 36.44 21.54
N ASP A 228 2.46 37.46 21.58
CA ASP A 228 2.72 38.73 22.22
C ASP A 228 2.75 38.67 23.77
N LEU A 229 1.84 37.94 24.40
CA LEU A 229 1.78 37.81 25.85
C LEU A 229 2.67 36.68 26.37
N ASP A 230 2.90 35.63 25.57
CA ASP A 230 3.54 34.37 25.98
C ASP A 230 5.05 34.28 25.68
N ARG A 231 5.63 35.25 24.93
CA ARG A 231 7.09 35.34 24.72
C ARG A 231 7.85 35.72 25.99
N ARG A 232 8.23 34.72 26.78
CA ARG A 232 9.27 34.87 27.82
C ARG A 232 10.66 34.76 27.18
N THR A 233 11.15 35.84 26.54
CA THR A 233 12.60 35.96 26.30
C THR A 233 13.24 36.54 27.54
N ILE A 234 13.48 35.70 28.56
CA ILE A 234 14.44 36.10 29.60
C ILE A 234 15.82 35.81 29.02
N MET A 235 16.47 36.83 28.44
CA MET A 235 17.92 36.81 28.27
C MET A 235 18.56 36.95 29.66
N GLU A 236 18.50 35.87 30.45
CA GLU A 236 19.31 35.77 31.66
C GLU A 236 20.77 35.81 31.22
N LYS A 237 21.56 36.67 31.87
CA LYS A 237 23.00 36.82 31.61
C LYS A 237 23.64 35.43 31.54
N GLN A 238 24.31 35.13 30.41
CA GLN A 238 24.93 33.83 30.12
C GLN A 238 25.57 33.23 31.38
N SER A 239 24.96 32.16 31.89
CA SER A 239 25.39 31.50 33.11
C SER A 239 26.17 30.25 32.74
N ARG A 240 27.50 30.35 32.86
CA ARG A 240 28.42 29.24 32.62
C ARG A 240 28.92 28.67 33.95
N LYS A 241 28.93 27.35 34.09
CA LYS A 241 29.50 26.65 35.24
C LYS A 241 30.31 25.45 34.81
N LYS A 242 31.44 25.22 35.50
CA LYS A 242 32.28 24.02 35.34
C LYS A 242 32.18 23.19 36.61
N ILE A 243 31.82 21.92 36.45
CA ILE A 243 31.67 20.94 37.53
C ILE A 243 32.64 19.79 37.31
N THR A 244 33.20 19.29 38.40
CA THR A 244 34.04 18.08 38.40
C THR A 244 33.37 17.02 39.26
N TRP A 245 33.20 15.83 38.71
CA TRP A 245 32.63 14.68 39.38
C TRP A 245 33.65 13.55 39.43
N THR A 246 34.05 13.16 40.64
CA THR A 246 34.98 12.05 40.88
C THR A 246 34.20 10.82 41.34
N ILE A 247 34.29 9.73 40.57
CA ILE A 247 33.68 8.46 40.90
C ILE A 247 34.75 7.56 41.52
N LYS A 248 34.56 7.20 42.78
CA LYS A 248 35.47 6.31 43.52
C LYS A 248 35.15 4.85 43.26
N ASN A 249 36.18 4.00 43.34
CA ASN A 249 36.06 2.55 43.21
C ASN A 249 35.31 2.12 41.94
N PHE A 250 35.56 2.82 40.82
CA PHE A 250 34.78 2.72 39.58
C PHE A 250 34.67 1.27 39.09
N SER A 251 35.77 0.52 39.12
CA SER A 251 35.85 -0.88 38.68
C SER A 251 35.05 -1.86 39.53
N SER A 252 34.70 -1.52 40.77
CA SER A 252 33.93 -2.39 41.67
C SER A 252 32.46 -1.98 41.80
N LEU A 253 32.01 -0.95 41.09
CA LEU A 253 30.63 -0.49 41.12
C LEU A 253 29.68 -1.56 40.57
N GLN A 254 28.71 -1.97 41.37
CA GLN A 254 27.69 -2.94 40.99
C GLN A 254 26.40 -2.29 40.48
N CYS A 255 26.27 -0.97 40.58
CA CYS A 255 25.06 -0.26 40.17
C CYS A 255 24.93 -0.15 38.65
N GLN A 256 23.70 -0.22 38.15
CA GLN A 256 23.39 -0.06 36.74
C GLN A 256 23.50 1.41 36.31
N LYS A 257 23.04 2.34 37.16
CA LYS A 257 23.08 3.79 36.95
C LYS A 257 23.71 4.44 38.19
N LEU A 258 24.59 5.41 37.97
CA LEU A 258 25.15 6.27 39.01
C LEU A 258 24.92 7.73 38.60
N CYS A 259 24.53 8.59 39.54
CA CYS A 259 24.41 10.03 39.29
C CYS A 259 25.20 10.84 40.31
N SER A 260 25.64 12.03 39.91
CA SER A 260 26.21 13.03 40.81
C SER A 260 25.13 13.66 41.69
N ASP A 261 25.56 14.36 42.74
CA ASP A 261 24.69 15.29 43.45
C ASP A 261 24.18 16.37 42.48
N PRO A 262 22.93 16.87 42.67
CA PRO A 262 22.41 17.96 41.88
C PRO A 262 23.19 19.26 42.10
N PHE A 263 23.35 20.05 41.05
CA PHE A 263 24.00 21.36 41.09
C PHE A 263 23.21 22.39 40.27
N VAL A 264 23.22 23.65 40.71
CA VAL A 264 22.41 24.71 40.07
C VAL A 264 23.23 25.48 39.02
N VAL A 265 22.65 25.66 37.83
CA VAL A 265 23.11 26.56 36.74
C VAL A 265 21.88 27.23 36.13
N ALA A 266 21.91 28.57 36.01
CA ALA A 266 20.77 29.38 35.54
C ALA A 266 19.45 28.98 36.23
N ARG A 267 19.47 28.89 37.58
CA ARG A 267 18.33 28.51 38.42
C ARG A 267 17.70 27.15 38.11
N CYS A 268 18.31 26.30 37.30
CA CYS A 268 17.89 24.91 37.08
C CYS A 268 18.82 23.93 37.80
N LYS A 269 18.26 22.86 38.37
CA LYS A 269 19.05 21.79 39.00
C LYS A 269 19.46 20.78 37.92
N TRP A 270 20.76 20.60 37.77
CA TRP A 270 21.37 19.68 36.84
C TRP A 270 22.06 18.56 37.58
N ARG A 271 22.20 17.38 36.97
CA ARG A 271 23.03 16.28 37.48
C ARG A 271 23.71 15.56 36.32
N LEU A 272 24.87 14.96 36.60
CA LEU A 272 25.52 14.02 35.68
C LEU A 272 25.08 12.61 36.01
N CYS A 273 24.82 11.79 35.01
CA CYS A 273 24.51 10.38 35.20
C CYS A 273 25.32 9.50 34.24
N THR A 274 25.84 8.40 34.76
CA THR A 274 26.62 7.41 34.01
C THR A 274 26.10 6.00 34.24
N TYR A 275 26.39 5.10 33.30
CA TYR A 275 26.14 3.67 33.41
C TYR A 275 27.50 2.95 33.44
N PRO A 276 28.07 2.69 34.64
CA PRO A 276 29.45 2.21 34.77
C PRO A 276 29.75 0.89 34.04
N LYS A 277 28.74 0.03 33.87
CA LYS A 277 28.84 -1.26 33.16
C LYS A 277 28.37 -1.21 31.70
N GLY A 278 27.98 -0.03 31.20
CA GLY A 278 27.33 0.12 29.90
C GLY A 278 25.87 -0.36 29.89
N LYS A 279 25.20 -0.22 28.75
CA LYS A 279 23.83 -0.69 28.50
C LYS A 279 23.84 -1.48 27.20
N ASN A 280 23.99 -2.81 27.28
CA ASN A 280 24.09 -3.75 26.14
C ASN A 280 25.25 -3.53 25.15
N VAL A 281 26.21 -2.64 25.44
CA VAL A 281 27.42 -2.37 24.63
C VAL A 281 28.58 -1.95 25.57
N ASP A 282 29.83 -2.28 25.19
CA ASP A 282 31.07 -2.10 25.97
C ASP A 282 31.55 -0.63 26.12
N TYR A 283 30.63 0.33 26.21
CA TYR A 283 30.96 1.76 26.28
C TYR A 283 30.43 2.40 27.57
N LEU A 284 31.16 3.40 28.06
CA LEU A 284 30.68 4.29 29.12
C LEU A 284 29.68 5.30 28.53
N PHE A 285 28.49 5.32 29.11
CA PHE A 285 27.45 6.29 28.78
C PHE A 285 27.51 7.45 29.76
N LEU A 286 27.53 8.68 29.27
CA LEU A 286 27.50 9.88 30.11
C LEU A 286 26.41 10.83 29.63
N PHE A 287 25.59 11.27 30.58
CA PHE A 287 24.47 12.16 30.33
C PHE A 287 24.48 13.35 31.29
N LEU A 288 24.07 14.50 30.75
CA LEU A 288 23.57 15.64 31.50
C LEU A 288 22.05 15.50 31.63
N GLU A 289 21.53 15.71 32.83
CA GLU A 289 20.10 15.56 33.14
C GLU A 289 19.61 16.74 33.98
N VAL A 290 18.39 17.20 33.69
CA VAL A 290 17.66 18.12 34.57
C VAL A 290 17.13 17.30 35.76
N ALA A 291 17.68 17.55 36.95
CA ALA A 291 17.54 16.68 38.11
C ALA A 291 16.10 16.61 38.66
N ASP A 292 15.36 17.72 38.53
CA ASP A 292 14.00 17.95 39.02
C ASP A 292 12.98 18.12 37.88
N HIS A 293 13.24 17.53 36.71
CA HIS A 293 12.37 17.67 35.54
C HIS A 293 10.91 17.26 35.79
N ASP A 294 10.68 16.25 36.63
CA ASP A 294 9.32 15.79 37.01
C ASP A 294 8.54 16.84 37.81
N SER A 295 9.24 17.81 38.40
CA SER A 295 8.66 18.90 39.20
C SER A 295 8.60 20.22 38.43
N LEU A 296 9.05 20.25 37.17
CA LEU A 296 9.01 21.46 36.36
C LEU A 296 7.63 21.66 35.69
N PRO A 297 7.17 22.92 35.53
CA PRO A 297 5.91 23.21 34.87
C PRO A 297 5.86 22.70 33.43
N CYS A 298 4.66 22.29 32.98
CA CYS A 298 4.43 21.87 31.59
C CYS A 298 4.95 22.92 30.59
N GLY A 299 5.59 22.47 29.51
CA GLY A 299 6.12 23.33 28.45
C GLY A 299 7.51 23.94 28.72
N TRP A 300 8.22 23.53 29.78
CA TRP A 300 9.58 24.01 30.04
C TRP A 300 10.58 23.57 28.95
N ARG A 301 11.46 24.48 28.52
CA ARG A 301 12.59 24.17 27.62
C ARG A 301 13.86 24.93 28.00
N ARG A 302 15.03 24.32 27.83
CA ARG A 302 16.35 24.93 28.10
C ARG A 302 17.30 24.67 26.94
N ASN A 303 17.82 25.72 26.30
CA ASN A 303 18.86 25.62 25.28
C ASN A 303 20.21 25.71 25.99
N VAL A 304 20.97 24.62 25.93
CA VAL A 304 22.19 24.49 26.72
C VAL A 304 23.32 24.06 25.81
N ARG A 305 24.41 24.82 25.85
CA ARG A 305 25.71 24.38 25.34
C ARG A 305 26.47 23.73 26.47
N TYR A 306 26.85 22.49 26.31
CA TYR A 306 27.58 21.75 27.34
C TYR A 306 28.72 20.94 26.75
N SER A 307 29.78 20.80 27.54
CA SER A 307 30.91 19.93 27.28
C SER A 307 30.94 18.85 28.35
N LEU A 308 31.03 17.58 27.95
CA LEU A 308 31.24 16.46 28.87
C LEU A 308 32.60 15.85 28.59
N SER A 309 33.44 15.69 29.61
CA SER A 309 34.81 15.25 29.48
C SER A 309 35.17 14.13 30.44
N ILE A 310 35.87 13.10 29.96
CA ILE A 310 36.53 12.11 30.81
C ILE A 310 38.01 12.47 30.86
N ILE A 311 38.49 12.74 32.08
CA ILE A 311 39.82 13.28 32.28
C ILE A 311 40.83 12.14 32.34
N ASN A 312 41.82 12.20 31.46
CA ASN A 312 43.03 11.41 31.60
C ASN A 312 43.93 12.11 32.62
N GLN A 313 44.08 11.49 33.77
CA GLN A 313 44.75 12.07 34.95
C GLN A 313 46.27 12.10 34.78
N ASN A 314 46.83 11.33 33.85
CA ASN A 314 48.26 11.32 33.53
C ASN A 314 48.62 12.33 32.43
N SER A 315 47.68 12.70 31.56
CA SER A 315 47.91 13.66 30.48
C SER A 315 46.62 14.32 30.03
N VAL A 316 46.47 15.62 30.30
CA VAL A 316 45.30 16.42 29.88
C VAL A 316 44.99 16.29 28.39
N LYS A 317 46.02 16.25 27.51
CA LYS A 317 45.88 16.08 26.06
C LYS A 317 45.22 14.77 25.61
N ARG A 318 45.22 13.75 26.49
CA ARG A 318 44.57 12.45 26.22
C ARG A 318 43.14 12.42 26.73
N SER A 319 42.70 13.41 27.51
CA SER A 319 41.29 13.52 27.91
C SER A 319 40.41 13.63 26.67
N ARG A 320 39.24 12.99 26.68
CA ARG A 320 38.26 13.15 25.60
C ARG A 320 37.11 13.99 26.10
N GLN A 321 36.68 14.90 25.24
CA GLN A 321 35.55 15.79 25.48
C GLN A 321 34.54 15.68 24.34
N ASN A 322 33.30 16.07 24.62
CA ASN A 322 32.25 16.18 23.64
C ASN A 322 31.45 17.45 23.91
N ASP A 323 31.45 18.34 22.93
CA ASP A 323 30.80 19.64 22.98
C ASP A 323 29.50 19.57 22.18
N GLU A 324 28.39 19.90 22.82
CA GLU A 324 27.06 19.89 22.19
C GLU A 324 26.29 21.15 22.57
N GLN A 325 25.34 21.53 21.71
CA GLN A 325 24.30 22.49 22.04
C GLN A 325 22.95 21.85 21.73
N LYS A 326 22.10 21.70 22.75
CA LYS A 326 20.82 20.99 22.64
C LYS A 326 19.74 21.64 23.48
N TRP A 327 18.50 21.41 23.05
CA TRP A 327 17.32 21.67 23.85
C TRP A 327 17.04 20.50 24.79
N PHE A 328 16.76 20.85 26.04
CA PHE A 328 16.19 19.99 27.08
C PHE A 328 14.74 20.40 27.27
N ASP A 329 13.85 19.43 27.39
CA ASP A 329 12.41 19.62 27.60
C ASP A 329 11.81 18.40 28.32
N GLU A 330 10.51 18.43 28.58
CA GLU A 330 9.76 17.36 29.26
C GLU A 330 9.92 15.99 28.59
N LYS A 331 9.93 15.96 27.24
CA LYS A 331 10.10 14.71 26.47
C LYS A 331 11.55 14.24 26.48
N THR A 332 12.50 15.15 26.63
CA THR A 332 13.95 14.90 26.54
C THR A 332 14.73 15.59 27.66
N PRO A 333 14.50 15.24 28.94
CA PRO A 333 15.11 15.90 30.10
C PRO A 333 16.57 15.49 30.31
N ARG A 334 17.04 14.49 29.55
CA ARG A 334 18.38 13.93 29.60
C ARG A 334 18.99 13.93 28.20
N ARG A 335 20.18 14.50 28.07
CA ARG A 335 20.98 14.48 26.84
C ARG A 335 22.38 14.01 27.14
N GLY A 336 23.00 13.34 26.18
CA GLY A 336 24.31 12.74 26.33
C GLY A 336 24.60 11.79 25.19
N ARG A 337 25.75 11.13 25.25
CA ARG A 337 26.26 10.34 24.15
C ARG A 337 26.47 8.88 24.54
N VAL A 338 26.08 8.01 23.62
CA VAL A 338 25.94 6.55 23.77
C VAL A 338 27.29 5.81 23.71
N SER A 339 28.37 6.45 23.23
CA SER A 339 29.61 5.74 22.86
C SER A 339 30.91 6.53 23.08
N MET A 340 30.99 7.41 24.08
CA MET A 340 32.18 8.28 24.25
C MET A 340 33.47 7.52 24.55
N PHE A 341 33.41 6.39 25.25
CA PHE A 341 34.61 5.65 25.63
C PHE A 341 34.39 4.14 25.77
N PRO A 342 35.21 3.30 25.12
CA PRO A 342 35.26 1.87 25.41
C PRO A 342 35.66 1.62 26.87
N LEU A 343 34.91 0.78 27.58
CA LEU A 343 35.18 0.45 28.98
C LEU A 343 36.54 -0.26 29.13
N ASN A 344 36.95 -1.07 28.15
CA ASN A 344 38.26 -1.72 28.13
C ASN A 344 39.43 -0.71 28.16
N GLU A 345 39.32 0.43 27.47
CA GLU A 345 40.31 1.50 27.50
C GLU A 345 40.33 2.22 28.84
N ILE A 346 39.16 2.44 29.46
CA ILE A 346 39.09 3.04 30.80
C ILE A 346 39.75 2.11 31.83
N HIS A 347 39.46 0.81 31.77
CA HIS A 347 39.98 -0.20 32.70
C HIS A 347 41.43 -0.63 32.45
N ALA A 348 42.02 -0.29 31.31
CA ALA A 348 43.41 -0.64 31.02
C ALA A 348 44.38 0.03 32.01
N LYS A 349 45.29 -0.77 32.58
CA LYS A 349 46.16 -0.40 33.72
C LYS A 349 47.02 0.85 33.47
N GLU A 350 47.41 1.10 32.22
CA GLU A 350 48.28 2.22 31.81
C GLU A 350 47.53 3.30 31.02
N SER A 351 46.19 3.26 30.99
CA SER A 351 45.39 4.18 30.18
C SER A 351 45.45 5.63 30.67
N GLY A 352 45.62 5.80 31.99
CA GLY A 352 45.61 7.09 32.67
C GLY A 352 44.22 7.65 32.98
N TYR A 353 43.12 6.93 32.70
CA TYR A 353 41.77 7.37 33.07
C TYR A 353 41.40 7.00 34.51
N LEU A 354 41.79 5.80 34.94
CA LEU A 354 41.63 5.33 36.32
C LEU A 354 42.95 5.46 37.07
N VAL A 355 43.00 6.38 38.03
CA VAL A 355 44.11 6.54 38.97
C VAL A 355 43.57 6.28 40.36
N ASN A 356 44.21 5.37 41.12
CA ASN A 356 43.73 4.92 42.44
C ASN A 356 42.27 4.41 42.43
N GLY A 357 41.83 3.84 41.30
CA GLY A 357 40.45 3.36 41.13
C GLY A 357 39.40 4.48 40.98
N GLU A 358 39.82 5.73 40.85
CA GLU A 358 38.93 6.88 40.66
C GLU A 358 38.85 7.29 39.19
N LEU A 359 37.62 7.52 38.69
CA LEU A 359 37.36 8.11 37.37
C LEU A 359 36.91 9.56 37.55
N LYS A 360 37.55 10.49 36.82
CA LYS A 360 37.24 11.91 36.91
C LYS A 360 36.52 12.41 35.67
N ILE A 361 35.33 12.96 35.87
CA ILE A 361 34.47 13.52 34.82
C ILE A 361 34.37 15.03 35.03
N VAL A 362 34.43 15.81 33.96
CA VAL A 362 34.25 17.26 34.00
C VAL A 362 33.11 17.63 33.06
N ALA A 363 32.21 18.48 33.54
CA ALA A 363 31.13 19.04 32.76
C ALA A 363 31.21 20.56 32.74
N GLU A 364 31.22 21.17 31.56
CA GLU A 364 31.05 22.61 31.40
C GLU A 364 29.67 22.86 30.82
N ILE A 365 28.89 23.74 31.44
CA ILE A 365 27.47 23.94 31.10
C ILE A 365 27.25 25.44 30.98
N GLU A 366 26.72 25.86 29.83
CA GLU A 366 26.33 27.23 29.51
C GLU A 366 24.87 27.22 29.06
N VAL A 367 24.00 27.82 29.87
CA VAL A 367 22.59 27.98 29.51
C VAL A 367 22.46 29.23 28.64
N ILE A 368 22.04 29.04 27.40
CA ILE A 368 21.93 30.09 26.37
C ILE A 368 20.55 30.71 26.42
N GLU A 369 19.52 29.88 26.56
CA GLU A 369 18.13 30.29 26.45
C GLU A 369 17.24 29.45 27.37
N VAL A 370 16.26 30.10 27.97
CA VAL A 370 15.32 29.48 28.90
C VAL A 370 13.90 29.86 28.49
N LEU A 371 13.05 28.84 28.24
CA LEU A 371 11.64 29.00 27.92
C LEU A 371 10.76 28.31 28.98
N GLY A 372 9.66 28.93 29.39
CA GLY A 372 8.74 28.42 30.43
C GLY A 372 8.93 29.05 31.83
N LYS A 373 7.99 28.76 32.75
CA LYS A 373 7.95 29.30 34.12
C LYS A 373 9.13 28.77 34.97
N PHE A 374 9.62 29.58 35.91
CA PHE A 374 10.64 29.18 36.90
C PHE A 374 9.95 28.90 38.22
N ASP A 375 10.45 27.91 38.97
CA ASP A 375 9.95 27.56 40.31
C ASP A 375 11.08 27.43 41.35
N VAL A 376 12.17 28.21 41.18
CA VAL A 376 13.01 28.51 42.35
C VAL A 376 12.40 29.73 43.02
N THR A 377 11.35 29.46 43.78
CA THR A 377 10.85 30.37 44.82
C THR A 377 11.96 30.51 45.86
N GLU A 378 12.47 31.73 46.07
CA GLU A 378 12.78 32.11 47.44
C GLU A 378 11.45 32.00 48.20
N GLU A 379 11.43 31.19 49.26
CA GLU A 379 10.27 31.06 50.13
C GLU A 379 9.93 32.43 50.73
N THR A 380 9.04 33.18 50.07
CA THR A 380 8.35 34.30 50.71
C THR A 380 6.94 33.85 51.04
N SER A 381 6.70 33.82 52.35
CA SER A 381 5.53 33.30 53.04
C SER A 381 4.20 33.82 52.49
N THR A 382 3.20 32.95 52.62
CA THR A 382 1.77 33.18 52.41
C THR A 382 1.25 34.39 53.20
N ILE A 383 1.27 35.57 52.58
CA ILE A 383 0.39 36.68 52.93
C ILE A 383 -0.45 36.95 51.68
N THR A 384 -1.76 36.69 51.78
CA THR A 384 -2.78 37.16 50.84
C THR A 384 -2.96 38.67 50.99
N GLU A 385 -1.90 39.43 50.73
CA GLU A 385 -1.97 40.87 50.54
C GLU A 385 -2.13 41.13 49.04
N THR A 386 -3.26 41.71 48.66
CA THR A 386 -3.43 42.25 47.31
C THR A 386 -2.50 43.45 47.16
N MET A 387 -1.72 43.49 46.10
CA MET A 387 -0.75 44.56 45.84
C MET A 387 -1.29 45.49 44.77
N ASP A 388 -1.05 46.80 44.92
CA ASP A 388 -1.48 47.81 43.95
C ASP A 388 -0.52 47.87 42.76
N VAL A 389 -1.04 47.66 41.56
CA VAL A 389 -0.33 47.91 40.29
C VAL A 389 -1.15 48.93 39.51
N ASN A 390 -0.64 50.14 39.28
CA ASN A 390 -1.35 51.19 38.53
C ASN A 390 -2.81 51.45 39.02
N GLY A 391 -3.07 51.36 40.32
CA GLY A 391 -4.42 51.56 40.89
C GLY A 391 -5.34 50.33 40.80
N PHE A 392 -4.80 49.14 40.56
CA PHE A 392 -5.50 47.85 40.56
C PHE A 392 -5.03 46.98 41.73
N GLN A 393 -5.96 46.53 42.59
CA GLN A 393 -5.63 45.58 43.66
C GLN A 393 -5.68 44.16 43.13
N LEU A 394 -4.51 43.50 43.00
CA LEU A 394 -4.37 42.20 42.34
C LEU A 394 -3.69 41.16 43.23
N LEU A 395 -4.01 39.88 42.98
CA LEU A 395 -3.32 38.74 43.58
C LEU A 395 -1.90 38.61 42.98
N PRO A 396 -0.90 38.16 43.75
CA PRO A 396 0.46 37.93 43.26
C PRO A 396 0.52 37.03 42.00
N SER A 397 -0.38 36.05 41.91
CA SER A 397 -0.49 35.15 40.74
C SER A 397 -0.96 35.82 39.45
N GLN A 398 -1.69 36.94 39.56
CA GLN A 398 -2.22 37.71 38.43
C GLN A 398 -1.32 38.88 38.03
N MET A 399 -0.46 39.33 38.95
CA MET A 399 0.41 40.50 38.77
C MET A 399 1.34 40.38 37.56
N GLU A 400 1.95 39.21 37.32
CA GLU A 400 2.86 39.01 36.19
C GLU A 400 2.13 39.06 34.84
N LEU A 401 0.86 38.63 34.78
CA LEU A 401 0.03 38.74 33.58
C LEU A 401 -0.40 40.18 33.33
N VAL A 402 -0.92 40.87 34.35
CA VAL A 402 -1.39 42.26 34.20
C VAL A 402 -0.25 43.22 33.91
N SER A 403 0.91 43.05 34.55
CA SER A 403 2.07 43.91 34.28
C SER A 403 2.53 43.78 32.81
N ARG A 404 2.57 42.55 32.29
CA ARG A 404 2.88 42.31 30.87
C ARG A 404 1.83 42.90 29.93
N LEU A 405 0.56 42.72 30.28
CA LEU A 405 -0.56 43.25 29.51
C LEU A 405 -0.47 44.78 29.39
N LEU A 406 -0.21 45.46 30.51
CA LEU A 406 -0.06 46.91 30.56
C LEU A 406 1.23 47.41 29.88
N GLU A 407 2.33 46.67 29.96
CA GLU A 407 3.58 47.01 29.27
C GLU A 407 3.42 46.96 27.74
N ARG A 408 2.65 45.98 27.27
CA ARG A 408 2.48 45.71 25.84
C ARG A 408 1.31 46.47 25.20
N HIS A 409 0.30 46.77 26.01
CA HIS A 409 -0.85 47.60 25.64
C HIS A 409 -0.99 48.76 26.65
N PRO A 410 -0.07 49.75 26.62
CA PRO A 410 -0.06 50.84 27.60
C PRO A 410 -1.29 51.75 27.52
N ASP A 411 -2.00 51.74 26.40
CA ASP A 411 -3.21 52.53 26.14
C ASP A 411 -4.52 51.78 26.43
N ILE A 412 -4.44 50.52 26.89
CA ILE A 412 -5.59 49.62 27.10
C ILE A 412 -6.69 50.21 28.00
N ALA A 413 -6.30 51.07 28.94
CA ALA A 413 -7.20 51.76 29.86
C ALA A 413 -6.99 53.30 29.82
N SER A 414 -6.52 53.84 28.70
CA SER A 414 -6.17 55.26 28.56
C SER A 414 -7.38 56.21 28.72
N GLU A 415 -8.58 55.76 28.34
CA GLU A 415 -9.83 56.53 28.46
C GLU A 415 -10.70 56.06 29.64
N PHE A 416 -10.24 55.06 30.37
CA PHE A 416 -10.93 54.50 31.53
C PHE A 416 -10.78 55.43 32.75
N SER A 417 -11.87 56.11 33.12
CA SER A 417 -11.83 57.23 34.07
C SER A 417 -12.33 56.91 35.49
N THR A 418 -12.75 55.66 35.77
CA THR A 418 -13.26 55.33 37.11
C THR A 418 -12.14 55.33 38.16
N LYS A 419 -12.42 56.03 39.27
CA LYS A 419 -11.54 56.11 40.45
C LYS A 419 -11.86 55.06 41.51
N ASN A 420 -12.91 54.24 41.31
CA ASN A 420 -13.34 53.23 42.27
C ASN A 420 -12.45 51.97 42.15
N PRO A 421 -11.63 51.64 43.17
CA PRO A 421 -10.68 50.53 43.11
C PRO A 421 -11.36 49.17 42.90
N ASN A 422 -12.56 48.97 43.46
CA ASN A 422 -13.30 47.71 43.30
C ASN A 422 -13.75 47.52 41.85
N LEU A 423 -14.21 48.60 41.20
CA LEU A 423 -14.58 48.54 39.78
C LEU A 423 -13.34 48.32 38.90
N ARG A 424 -12.24 49.02 39.18
CA ARG A 424 -10.96 48.82 38.48
C ARG A 424 -10.50 47.35 38.54
N THR A 425 -10.51 46.76 39.73
CA THR A 425 -10.19 45.33 39.91
C THR A 425 -11.19 44.42 39.20
N GLY A 426 -12.49 44.71 39.26
CA GLY A 426 -13.52 43.94 38.56
C GLY A 426 -13.30 43.87 37.04
N TYR A 427 -13.02 45.02 36.41
CA TYR A 427 -12.71 45.10 34.98
C TYR A 427 -11.42 44.35 34.62
N MET A 428 -10.37 44.45 35.43
CA MET A 428 -9.13 43.69 35.19
C MET A 428 -9.32 42.18 35.34
N SER A 429 -10.09 41.74 36.34
CA SER A 429 -10.43 40.32 36.49
C SER A 429 -11.23 39.81 35.30
N LEU A 430 -12.16 40.62 34.77
CA LEU A 430 -12.92 40.28 33.57
C LEU A 430 -12.01 40.17 32.34
N LEU A 431 -11.09 41.12 32.16
CA LEU A 431 -10.10 41.10 31.07
C LEU A 431 -9.21 39.85 31.11
N LEU A 432 -8.72 39.49 32.29
CA LEU A 432 -7.93 38.28 32.50
C LEU A 432 -8.75 37.02 32.21
N SER A 433 -10.03 37.01 32.60
CA SER A 433 -10.94 35.90 32.31
C SER A 433 -11.11 35.72 30.81
N ILE A 434 -11.30 36.80 30.04
CA ILE A 434 -11.44 36.73 28.57
C ILE A 434 -10.15 36.23 27.92
N ILE A 435 -8.99 36.72 28.36
CA ILE A 435 -7.68 36.25 27.87
C ILE A 435 -7.52 34.75 28.16
N GLU A 436 -7.92 34.28 29.33
CA GLU A 436 -7.85 32.86 29.68
C GLU A 436 -8.83 32.02 28.86
N THR A 437 -10.07 32.49 28.65
CA THR A 437 -11.06 31.85 27.76
C THR A 437 -10.48 31.65 26.36
N LEU A 438 -9.84 32.68 25.80
CA LEU A 438 -9.26 32.63 24.45
C LEU A 438 -7.98 31.79 24.34
N ARG A 439 -7.38 31.40 25.48
CA ARG A 439 -6.23 30.47 25.51
C ARG A 439 -6.66 29.02 25.41
N HIS A 440 -7.93 28.71 25.69
CA HIS A 440 -8.46 27.38 25.47
C HIS A 440 -8.49 27.02 23.99
N SER A 441 -8.50 25.72 23.71
CA SER A 441 -8.68 25.25 22.34
C SER A 441 -10.13 25.46 21.88
N PRO A 442 -10.40 25.66 20.57
CA PRO A 442 -11.77 25.85 20.08
C PRO A 442 -12.72 24.73 20.50
N HIS A 443 -12.23 23.49 20.58
CA HIS A 443 -13.05 22.35 20.98
C HIS A 443 -13.55 22.41 22.44
N GLU A 444 -12.85 23.14 23.30
CA GLU A 444 -13.21 23.31 24.73
C GLU A 444 -14.21 24.45 24.95
N LEU A 445 -14.35 25.35 23.97
CA LEU A 445 -15.26 26.49 24.04
C LEU A 445 -16.60 26.18 23.39
N SER A 446 -17.67 26.65 24.01
CA SER A 446 -19.00 26.71 23.41
C SER A 446 -19.22 28.04 22.67
N ASN A 447 -20.17 28.06 21.74
CA ASN A 447 -20.61 29.30 21.09
C ASN A 447 -21.18 30.31 22.10
N THR A 448 -21.70 29.83 23.23
CA THR A 448 -22.13 30.67 24.35
C THR A 448 -20.94 31.36 25.02
N ASP A 449 -19.83 30.65 25.27
CA ASP A 449 -18.63 31.23 25.89
C ASP A 449 -18.05 32.35 25.02
N LEU A 450 -18.06 32.18 23.69
CA LEU A 450 -17.62 33.20 22.74
C LEU A 450 -18.55 34.42 22.74
N ALA A 451 -19.86 34.21 22.76
CA ALA A 451 -20.84 35.30 22.83
C ALA A 451 -20.78 36.07 24.16
N GLU A 452 -20.53 35.38 25.28
CA GLU A 452 -20.32 36.00 26.59
C GLU A 452 -19.03 36.83 26.62
N ALA A 453 -17.95 36.32 26.02
CA ALA A 453 -16.70 37.06 25.86
C ALA A 453 -16.88 38.32 25.00
N ASP A 454 -17.62 38.23 23.89
CA ASP A 454 -17.94 39.37 23.01
C ASP A 454 -18.74 40.45 23.75
N ALA A 455 -19.82 40.05 24.45
CA ALA A 455 -20.63 40.97 25.25
C ALA A 455 -19.83 41.63 26.37
N ALA A 456 -18.89 40.89 26.97
CA ALA A 456 -17.96 41.41 27.98
C ALA A 456 -16.99 42.44 27.37
N LEU A 457 -16.38 42.16 26.23
CA LEU A 457 -15.52 43.12 25.51
C LEU A 457 -16.27 44.40 25.15
N GLY A 458 -17.49 44.30 24.61
CA GLY A 458 -18.31 45.47 24.31
C GLY A 458 -18.64 46.30 25.55
N SER A 459 -18.91 45.65 26.69
CA SER A 459 -19.12 46.33 27.98
C SER A 459 -17.86 47.06 28.47
N MET A 460 -16.68 46.47 28.26
CA MET A 460 -15.39 47.08 28.60
C MET A 460 -15.03 48.25 27.68
N ALA A 461 -15.28 48.13 26.38
CA ALA A 461 -15.09 49.21 25.42
C ALA A 461 -15.96 50.43 25.77
N ASN A 462 -17.24 50.20 26.13
CA ASN A 462 -18.14 51.24 26.63
C ASN A 462 -17.64 51.93 27.91
N ALA A 463 -16.83 51.24 28.72
CA ALA A 463 -16.21 51.81 29.91
C ALA A 463 -14.94 52.64 29.60
N GLY A 464 -14.45 52.62 28.36
CA GLY A 464 -13.26 53.36 27.91
C GLY A 464 -11.99 52.50 27.80
N PHE A 465 -12.11 51.16 27.74
CA PHE A 465 -10.98 50.30 27.39
C PHE A 465 -10.77 50.25 25.87
N LYS A 466 -9.51 50.17 25.44
CA LYS A 466 -9.12 49.99 24.04
C LYS A 466 -8.69 48.54 23.82
N LEU A 467 -9.59 47.72 23.27
CA LEU A 467 -9.45 46.27 23.20
C LEU A 467 -9.51 45.71 21.77
N ASP A 468 -9.28 46.54 20.74
CA ASP A 468 -9.35 46.13 19.32
C ASP A 468 -8.49 44.88 19.03
N TRP A 469 -7.33 44.77 19.68
CA TRP A 469 -6.43 43.62 19.52
C TRP A 469 -7.03 42.31 20.07
N LEU A 470 -7.84 42.40 21.12
CA LEU A 470 -8.48 41.26 21.79
C LEU A 470 -9.79 40.89 21.09
N GLU A 471 -10.51 41.89 20.57
CA GLU A 471 -11.67 41.70 19.68
C GLU A 471 -11.26 40.92 18.42
N ASN A 472 -10.18 41.34 17.74
CA ASN A 472 -9.63 40.60 16.59
C ASN A 472 -9.23 39.15 16.94
N LYS A 473 -8.77 38.90 18.17
CA LYS A 473 -8.42 37.56 18.65
C LYS A 473 -9.66 36.71 18.93
N LEU A 474 -10.74 37.31 19.41
CA LEU A 474 -12.03 36.66 19.57
C LEU A 474 -12.65 36.30 18.21
N ASP A 475 -12.55 37.20 17.22
CA ASP A 475 -12.98 36.93 15.84
C ASP A 475 -12.19 35.76 15.22
N GLU A 476 -10.86 35.76 15.39
CA GLU A 476 -10.01 34.63 14.97
C GLU A 476 -10.47 33.31 15.63
N MET A 477 -10.93 33.36 16.88
CA MET A 477 -11.40 32.20 17.64
C MET A 477 -12.75 31.69 17.14
N ALA A 478 -13.68 32.60 16.86
CA ALA A 478 -14.97 32.29 16.28
C ALA A 478 -14.81 31.64 14.90
N GLU A 479 -13.95 32.18 14.04
CA GLU A 479 -13.64 31.57 12.74
C GLU A 479 -13.04 30.17 12.88
N LYS A 480 -12.12 29.96 13.84
CA LYS A 480 -11.55 28.64 14.09
C LYS A 480 -12.59 27.65 14.59
N LYS A 481 -13.52 28.09 15.44
CA LYS A 481 -14.62 27.26 15.94
C LYS A 481 -15.55 26.82 14.81
N GLU A 482 -15.92 27.73 13.91
CA GLU A 482 -16.73 27.41 12.73
C GLU A 482 -16.00 26.41 11.81
N LYS A 483 -14.69 26.64 11.55
CA LYS A 483 -13.86 25.73 10.75
C LYS A 483 -13.74 24.35 11.38
N GLU A 484 -13.66 24.26 12.70
CA GLU A 484 -13.65 23.01 13.45
C GLU A 484 -14.97 22.26 13.26
N GLU A 485 -16.11 22.87 13.60
CA GLU A 485 -17.44 22.24 13.51
C GLU A 485 -17.73 21.77 12.08
N GLY A 486 -17.48 22.63 11.09
CA GLY A 486 -17.62 22.27 9.67
C GLY A 486 -16.64 21.16 9.26
N GLY A 487 -15.42 21.15 9.80
CA GLY A 487 -14.43 20.10 9.57
C GLY A 487 -14.84 18.75 10.14
N GLU A 488 -15.44 18.72 11.33
CA GLU A 488 -15.95 17.48 11.94
C GLU A 488 -17.09 16.85 11.14
N ILE A 489 -17.98 17.68 10.60
CA ILE A 489 -19.06 17.23 9.71
C ILE A 489 -18.46 16.61 8.44
N ARG A 490 -17.55 17.31 7.76
CA ARG A 490 -16.91 16.80 6.52
C ARG A 490 -16.14 15.49 6.74
N VAL A 491 -15.40 15.38 7.84
CA VAL A 491 -14.67 14.15 8.20
C VAL A 491 -15.66 12.98 8.35
N ARG A 492 -16.79 13.20 9.03
CA ARG A 492 -17.81 12.18 9.23
C ARG A 492 -18.49 11.76 7.93
N GLU A 493 -18.81 12.71 7.06
CA GLU A 493 -19.39 12.44 5.73
C GLU A 493 -18.46 11.57 4.88
N ILE A 494 -17.17 11.93 4.80
CA ILE A 494 -16.16 11.15 4.07
C ILE A 494 -16.00 9.74 4.68
N GLU A 495 -16.01 9.62 6.01
CA GLU A 495 -15.89 8.31 6.68
C GLU A 495 -17.07 7.37 6.36
N GLU A 496 -18.30 7.88 6.30
CA GLU A 496 -19.47 7.07 5.89
C GLU A 496 -19.43 6.74 4.38
N GLU A 497 -19.06 7.69 3.50
CA GLU A 497 -18.89 7.39 2.07
C GLU A 497 -17.82 6.31 1.83
N LEU A 498 -16.71 6.39 2.55
CA LEU A 498 -15.62 5.40 2.47
C LEU A 498 -16.10 4.02 2.89
N LYS A 499 -16.90 3.93 3.95
CA LYS A 499 -17.45 2.68 4.47
C LYS A 499 -18.42 2.05 3.46
N ASP A 500 -19.29 2.86 2.85
CA ASP A 500 -20.20 2.40 1.80
C ASP A 500 -19.45 1.88 0.56
N LEU A 501 -18.38 2.55 0.15
CA LEU A 501 -17.55 2.10 -0.97
C LEU A 501 -16.78 0.82 -0.64
N LYS A 502 -16.21 0.70 0.57
CA LYS A 502 -15.54 -0.53 1.02
C LYS A 502 -16.50 -1.72 1.04
N GLN A 503 -17.75 -1.51 1.44
CA GLN A 503 -18.76 -2.55 1.38
C GLN A 503 -19.06 -2.97 -0.06
N LYS A 504 -19.20 -2.01 -0.98
CA LYS A 504 -19.37 -2.30 -2.42
C LYS A 504 -18.19 -3.08 -3.00
N CYS A 505 -16.95 -2.79 -2.57
CA CYS A 505 -15.77 -3.58 -2.99
C CYS A 505 -15.92 -5.04 -2.56
N LEU A 506 -16.28 -5.28 -1.30
CA LEU A 506 -16.46 -6.64 -0.77
C LEU A 506 -17.57 -7.39 -1.53
N ASP A 507 -18.69 -6.72 -1.81
CA ASP A 507 -19.80 -7.34 -2.54
C ASP A 507 -19.39 -7.74 -3.97
N LEU A 508 -18.62 -6.88 -4.65
CA LEU A 508 -18.08 -7.18 -5.98
C LEU A 508 -17.00 -8.27 -5.96
N GLU A 509 -16.13 -8.32 -4.94
CA GLU A 509 -15.15 -9.41 -4.78
C GLU A 509 -15.82 -10.77 -4.63
N VAL A 510 -16.93 -10.84 -3.87
CA VAL A 510 -17.73 -12.06 -3.75
C VAL A 510 -18.36 -12.45 -5.09
N GLN A 511 -18.86 -11.48 -5.85
CA GLN A 511 -19.40 -11.73 -7.20
C GLN A 511 -18.31 -12.21 -8.16
N LEU A 512 -17.11 -11.62 -8.09
CA LEU A 512 -15.97 -12.01 -8.91
C LEU A 512 -15.59 -13.47 -8.65
N GLU A 513 -15.50 -13.87 -7.39
CA GLU A 513 -15.15 -15.24 -7.02
C GLU A 513 -16.21 -16.24 -7.51
N LYS A 514 -17.49 -15.88 -7.39
CA LYS A 514 -18.60 -16.67 -7.93
C LYS A 514 -18.48 -16.85 -9.45
N GLU A 515 -18.28 -15.77 -10.19
CA GLU A 515 -18.14 -15.82 -11.65
C GLU A 515 -16.89 -16.59 -12.09
N LYS A 516 -15.78 -16.50 -11.34
CA LYS A 516 -14.58 -17.30 -11.59
C LYS A 516 -14.83 -18.80 -11.43
N LEU A 517 -15.62 -19.21 -10.44
CA LEU A 517 -16.03 -20.61 -10.27
C LEU A 517 -16.93 -21.10 -11.41
N GLU A 518 -17.92 -20.30 -11.81
CA GLU A 518 -18.80 -20.62 -12.95
C GLU A 518 -18.00 -20.72 -14.26
N LEU A 519 -17.04 -19.80 -14.47
CA LEU A 519 -16.14 -19.83 -15.62
C LEU A 519 -15.25 -21.09 -15.62
N SER A 520 -14.72 -21.48 -14.46
CA SER A 520 -13.94 -22.72 -14.34
C SER A 520 -14.79 -23.96 -14.68
N ALA A 521 -16.07 -23.97 -14.29
CA ALA A 521 -17.00 -25.04 -14.63
C ALA A 521 -17.31 -25.07 -16.13
N ALA A 522 -17.48 -23.89 -16.77
CA ALA A 522 -17.68 -23.78 -18.21
C ALA A 522 -16.45 -24.27 -19.00
N LYS A 523 -15.24 -24.00 -18.49
CA LYS A 523 -13.97 -24.47 -19.05
C LYS A 523 -13.73 -25.98 -18.86
N ALA A 524 -14.51 -26.68 -18.06
CA ALA A 524 -14.33 -28.12 -17.90
C ALA A 524 -14.69 -28.87 -19.21
N PRO A 525 -13.87 -29.85 -19.67
CA PRO A 525 -14.21 -30.71 -20.79
C PRO A 525 -15.58 -31.37 -20.62
N ILE A 526 -16.21 -31.77 -21.73
CA ILE A 526 -17.43 -32.59 -21.67
C ILE A 526 -17.02 -34.03 -21.35
N SER A 527 -17.79 -34.71 -20.50
CA SER A 527 -17.59 -36.14 -20.30
C SER A 527 -18.01 -36.92 -21.54
N PHE A 528 -17.12 -37.84 -21.91
CA PHE A 528 -17.30 -38.86 -22.96
C PHE A 528 -17.38 -40.28 -22.36
N ASP A 529 -17.50 -40.42 -21.03
CA ASP A 529 -17.49 -41.72 -20.35
C ASP A 529 -18.73 -42.58 -20.69
N ASP A 530 -19.79 -41.93 -21.16
CA ASP A 530 -20.99 -42.60 -21.66
C ASP A 530 -20.84 -43.10 -23.11
N VAL A 531 -19.82 -42.64 -23.84
CA VAL A 531 -19.65 -42.78 -25.30
C VAL A 531 -18.52 -43.76 -25.71
N MET A 532 -17.42 -43.80 -24.95
CA MET A 532 -16.25 -44.68 -25.17
C MET A 532 -16.05 -45.61 -23.98
#